data_AF-A0A1Y6CKD5-F1
#
_entry.id   AF-A0A1Y6CKD5-F1
#
_cell.length_a   1.000
_cell.length_b   1.000
_cell.length_c   1.000
_cell.angle_alpha   90.00
_cell.angle_beta   90.00
_cell.angle_gamma   90.00
#
_symmetry.space_group_name_H-M   'P 1'
#
loop_
_entity.id
_entity.type
_entity.pdbx_description
1 polymer ?
#
loop_
_entity_poly.entity_id
_entity_poly.type
_entity_poly.pdbx_seq_one_letter_code
_entity_poly.pdbx_strand_id
1 'polypeptide(L)'
;MTLSLRSSFESRLFAALSTAVLVVIALSLIIWKVADDATRSVQWVTHTDELLKQLALTRGYSLQIELTTQSFRLYGDAGNLAERDDAIAARENALGQIRELTTDNPRQRQRWAALRKVLNQRLAIARQVELLLKTQGKAAADAFVAKAPLRQTRALTYRLLDDMDREERQLLRQRESAYAHARQMLVVASLLVGALLVLPSTCRLAVCMMRVC
;
A
#
# COMPACT_ATOMS: atom_id res chain seq x y z
N MET A 1 -35.20 -54.38 -29.67
CA MET A 1 -35.52 -53.54 -28.49
C MET A 1 -34.30 -53.25 -27.60
N THR A 2 -33.06 -53.60 -28.01
CA THR A 2 -31.81 -53.41 -27.24
C THR A 2 -30.97 -52.20 -27.68
N LEU A 3 -31.21 -51.66 -28.89
CA LEU A 3 -30.46 -50.53 -29.45
C LEU A 3 -30.84 -49.16 -28.85
N SER A 4 -32.11 -48.92 -28.48
CA SER A 4 -32.51 -47.61 -27.91
C SER A 4 -31.98 -47.39 -26.50
N LEU A 5 -31.86 -48.45 -25.70
CA LEU A 5 -31.33 -48.41 -24.33
C LEU A 5 -29.85 -47.96 -24.31
N ARG A 6 -29.04 -48.45 -25.26
CA ARG A 6 -27.59 -48.12 -25.35
C ARG A 6 -27.35 -46.65 -25.68
N SER A 7 -28.09 -46.08 -26.63
CA SER A 7 -28.01 -44.65 -26.95
C SER A 7 -28.43 -43.74 -25.79
N SER A 8 -29.43 -44.17 -25.01
CA SER A 8 -29.88 -43.43 -23.82
C SER A 8 -28.85 -43.48 -22.69
N PHE A 9 -28.07 -44.56 -22.60
CA PHE A 9 -27.04 -44.71 -21.59
C PHE A 9 -25.78 -43.91 -21.95
N GLU A 10 -25.34 -43.96 -23.21
CA GLU A 10 -24.19 -43.20 -23.71
C GLU A 10 -24.44 -41.68 -23.61
N SER A 11 -25.61 -41.19 -24.03
CA SER A 11 -25.98 -39.77 -23.91
C SER A 11 -26.05 -39.29 -22.45
N ARG A 12 -26.48 -40.14 -21.52
CA ARG A 12 -26.48 -39.83 -20.08
C ARG A 12 -25.06 -39.75 -19.52
N LEU A 13 -24.19 -40.67 -19.91
CA LEU A 13 -22.79 -40.68 -19.50
C LEU A 13 -22.05 -39.44 -20.03
N PHE A 14 -22.23 -39.10 -21.30
CA PHE A 14 -21.66 -37.88 -21.90
C PHE A 14 -22.16 -36.60 -21.23
N ALA A 15 -23.45 -36.52 -20.90
CA ALA A 15 -24.00 -35.36 -20.21
C ALA A 15 -23.40 -35.18 -18.79
N ALA A 16 -23.27 -36.27 -18.02
CA ALA A 16 -22.68 -36.24 -16.70
C ALA A 16 -21.19 -35.85 -16.75
N LEU A 17 -20.43 -36.43 -17.70
CA LEU A 17 -19.01 -36.15 -17.89
C LEU A 17 -18.77 -34.70 -18.34
N SER A 18 -19.57 -34.21 -19.30
CA SER A 18 -19.51 -32.81 -19.77
C SER A 18 -19.81 -31.84 -18.64
N THR A 19 -20.78 -32.18 -17.78
CA THR A 19 -21.11 -31.38 -16.59
C THR A 19 -19.96 -31.35 -15.59
N ALA A 20 -19.35 -32.50 -15.30
CA ALA A 20 -18.19 -32.56 -14.41
C ALA A 20 -17.00 -31.74 -14.96
N VAL A 21 -16.74 -31.81 -16.27
CA VAL A 21 -15.71 -31.01 -16.93
C VAL A 21 -16.00 -29.50 -16.82
N LEU A 22 -17.26 -29.08 -17.04
CA LEU A 22 -17.66 -27.68 -16.88
C LEU A 22 -17.48 -27.18 -15.44
N VAL A 23 -17.80 -28.01 -14.44
CA VAL A 23 -17.54 -27.70 -13.02
C VAL A 23 -16.05 -27.48 -12.78
N VAL A 24 -15.21 -28.41 -13.25
CA VAL A 24 -13.76 -28.31 -13.08
C VAL A 24 -13.23 -27.05 -13.75
N ILE A 25 -13.63 -26.75 -14.99
CA ILE A 25 -13.24 -25.52 -15.69
C ILE A 25 -13.66 -24.27 -14.90
N ALA A 26 -14.90 -24.22 -14.42
CA ALA A 26 -15.40 -23.09 -13.63
C ALA A 26 -14.60 -22.90 -12.34
N LEU A 27 -14.36 -23.99 -11.59
CA LEU A 27 -13.55 -23.96 -10.37
C LEU A 27 -12.11 -23.54 -10.64
N SER A 28 -11.49 -24.03 -11.70
CA SER A 28 -10.13 -23.64 -12.11
C SER A 28 -10.05 -22.15 -12.45
N LEU A 29 -11.03 -21.60 -13.16
CA LEU A 29 -11.09 -20.15 -13.46
C LEU A 29 -11.27 -19.31 -12.20
N ILE A 30 -12.10 -19.77 -11.25
CA ILE A 30 -12.28 -19.10 -9.95
C ILE A 30 -10.99 -19.13 -9.14
N ILE A 31 -10.34 -20.29 -9.03
CA ILE A 31 -9.07 -20.44 -8.31
C ILE A 31 -8.00 -19.53 -8.93
N TRP A 32 -7.88 -19.52 -10.26
CA TRP A 32 -6.93 -18.65 -10.95
C TRP A 32 -7.19 -17.17 -10.67
N LYS A 33 -8.46 -16.74 -10.70
CA LYS A 33 -8.83 -15.36 -10.40
C LYS A 33 -8.54 -14.98 -8.93
N VAL A 34 -8.85 -15.86 -7.98
CA VAL A 34 -8.53 -15.64 -6.56
C VAL A 34 -7.03 -15.58 -6.33
N ALA A 35 -6.24 -16.41 -7.03
CA ALA A 35 -4.79 -16.39 -6.94
C ALA A 35 -4.18 -15.08 -7.51
N ASP A 36 -4.65 -14.60 -8.67
CA ASP A 36 -4.20 -13.33 -9.25
C ASP A 36 -4.54 -12.13 -8.35
N ASP A 37 -5.76 -12.10 -7.81
CA ASP A 37 -6.18 -11.05 -6.86
C ASP A 37 -5.35 -11.08 -5.56
N ALA A 38 -4.94 -12.27 -5.10
CA ALA A 38 -4.07 -12.42 -3.93
C ALA A 38 -2.65 -11.87 -4.19
N THR A 39 -2.05 -12.17 -5.35
CA THR A 39 -0.72 -11.64 -5.71
C THR A 39 -0.74 -10.12 -5.80
N ARG A 40 -1.78 -9.53 -6.41
CA ARG A 40 -1.94 -8.08 -6.49
C ARG A 40 -2.09 -7.45 -5.11
N SER A 41 -2.87 -8.07 -4.22
CA SER A 41 -3.03 -7.59 -2.84
C SER A 41 -1.69 -7.48 -2.11
N VAL A 42 -0.84 -8.52 -2.22
CA VAL A 42 0.51 -8.51 -1.62
C VAL A 42 1.34 -7.35 -2.16
N GLN A 43 1.34 -7.13 -3.48
CA GLN A 43 2.10 -6.03 -4.10
C GLN A 43 1.65 -4.65 -3.57
N TRP A 44 0.34 -4.43 -3.40
CA TRP A 44 -0.18 -3.17 -2.87
C TRP A 44 0.15 -2.95 -1.40
N VAL A 45 0.10 -4.00 -0.59
CA VAL A 45 0.53 -3.94 0.82
C VAL A 45 2.01 -3.61 0.89
N THR A 46 2.86 -4.31 0.14
CA THR A 46 4.30 -4.03 0.08
C THR A 46 4.59 -2.60 -0.37
N HIS A 47 3.88 -2.12 -1.39
CA HIS A 47 4.00 -0.73 -1.85
C HIS A 47 3.63 0.27 -0.75
N THR A 48 2.48 0.04 -0.09
CA THR A 48 2.01 0.87 1.02
C THR A 48 3.05 0.89 2.14
N ASP A 49 3.52 -0.27 2.58
CA ASP A 49 4.50 -0.38 3.67
C ASP A 49 5.82 0.32 3.34
N GLU A 50 6.31 0.19 2.09
CA GLU A 50 7.52 0.88 1.68
C GLU A 50 7.33 2.40 1.67
N LEU A 51 6.20 2.92 1.16
CA LEU A 51 5.93 4.36 1.21
C LEU A 51 5.83 4.87 2.65
N LEU A 52 5.08 4.17 3.51
CA LEU A 52 4.92 4.53 4.93
C LEU A 52 6.26 4.51 5.68
N LYS A 53 7.11 3.51 5.40
CA LYS A 53 8.47 3.44 5.94
C LYS A 53 9.30 4.64 5.50
N GLN A 54 9.29 5.03 4.23
CA GLN A 54 10.05 6.18 3.76
C GLN A 54 9.55 7.51 4.34
N LEU A 55 8.24 7.66 4.57
CA LEU A 55 7.66 8.80 5.30
C LEU A 55 8.15 8.85 6.76
N ALA A 56 8.16 7.71 7.45
CA ALA A 56 8.66 7.60 8.82
C ALA A 56 10.17 7.90 8.92
N LEU A 57 10.98 7.38 7.99
CA LEU A 57 12.41 7.69 7.89
C LEU A 57 12.64 9.19 7.65
N THR A 58 11.87 9.80 6.73
CA THR A 58 11.95 11.24 6.47
C THR A 58 11.63 12.06 7.73
N ARG A 59 10.64 11.64 8.53
CA ARG A 59 10.34 12.25 9.84
C ARG A 59 11.53 12.11 10.80
N GLY A 60 12.05 10.90 10.96
CA GLY A 60 13.16 10.59 11.86
C GLY A 60 14.42 11.40 11.54
N TYR A 61 14.86 11.37 10.29
CA TYR A 61 16.03 12.15 9.87
C TYR A 61 15.80 13.67 9.98
N SER A 62 14.58 14.16 9.71
CA SER A 62 14.27 15.58 9.92
C SER A 62 14.37 16.02 11.38
N LEU A 63 14.00 15.14 12.31
CA LEU A 63 14.18 15.36 13.74
C LEU A 63 15.67 15.28 14.14
N GLN A 64 16.39 14.28 13.65
CA GLN A 64 17.83 14.13 13.93
C GLN A 64 18.61 15.38 13.50
N ILE A 65 18.38 15.89 12.28
CA ILE A 65 19.00 17.11 11.75
C ILE A 65 18.72 18.31 12.67
N GLU A 66 17.49 18.43 13.17
CA GLU A 66 17.12 19.53 14.06
C GLU A 66 17.84 19.43 15.41
N LEU A 67 17.88 18.22 16.00
CA LEU A 67 18.56 17.97 17.28
C LEU A 67 20.06 18.21 17.16
N THR A 68 20.74 17.66 16.16
CA THR A 68 22.19 17.83 15.99
C THR A 68 22.57 19.27 15.65
N THR A 69 21.77 19.97 14.83
CA THR A 69 21.97 21.42 14.59
C THR A 69 21.82 22.21 15.88
N GLN A 70 20.83 21.88 16.72
CA GLN A 70 20.65 22.52 18.02
C GLN A 70 21.81 22.23 18.97
N SER A 71 22.27 20.98 19.06
CA SER A 71 23.42 20.57 19.88
C SER A 71 24.70 21.30 19.44
N PHE A 72 24.96 21.39 18.13
CA PHE A 72 26.08 22.18 17.62
C PHE A 72 25.99 23.65 18.02
N ARG A 73 24.82 24.28 17.91
CA ARG A 73 24.62 25.68 18.35
C ARG A 73 24.82 25.85 19.86
N LEU A 74 24.46 24.84 20.66
CA LEU A 74 24.57 24.90 22.12
C LEU A 74 26.00 24.70 22.60
N TYR A 75 26.68 23.66 22.11
CA TYR A 75 27.95 23.17 22.63
C TYR A 75 29.17 23.41 21.72
N GLY A 76 28.95 23.71 20.43
CA GLY A 76 30.02 23.96 19.46
C GLY A 76 30.77 22.72 18.97
N ASP A 77 30.34 21.52 19.34
CA ASP A 77 31.00 20.27 18.98
C ASP A 77 30.75 19.89 17.50
N ALA A 78 31.83 19.87 16.72
CA ALA A 78 31.84 19.55 15.30
C ALA A 78 31.35 18.13 14.97
N GLY A 79 31.39 17.18 15.91
CA GLY A 79 30.79 15.84 15.73
C GLY A 79 29.30 15.91 15.38
N ASN A 80 28.57 16.86 15.96
CA ASN A 80 27.17 17.09 15.63
C ASN A 80 26.96 17.53 14.17
N LEU A 81 27.93 18.19 13.54
CA LEU A 81 27.82 18.57 12.12
C LEU A 81 27.94 17.34 11.21
N ALA A 82 28.86 16.42 11.53
CA ALA A 82 28.97 15.17 10.79
C ALA A 82 27.68 14.34 10.87
N GLU A 83 27.14 14.14 12.08
CA GLU A 83 25.87 13.43 12.27
C GLU A 83 24.68 14.12 11.57
N ARG A 84 24.66 15.46 11.58
CA ARG A 84 23.65 16.23 10.83
C ARG A 84 23.75 15.97 9.33
N ASP A 85 24.95 15.98 8.79
CA ASP A 85 25.18 15.85 7.34
C ASP A 85 24.86 14.44 6.86
N ASP A 86 25.17 13.41 7.66
CA ASP A 86 24.73 12.03 7.41
C ASP A 86 23.19 11.92 7.42
N ALA A 87 22.52 12.53 8.41
CA ALA A 87 21.07 12.55 8.47
C ALA A 87 20.44 13.34 7.29
N ILE A 88 21.09 14.40 6.80
CA ILE A 88 20.68 15.09 5.58
C ILE A 88 20.74 14.13 4.39
N ALA A 89 21.86 13.45 4.17
CA ALA A 89 22.01 12.52 3.06
C ALA A 89 20.97 11.39 3.11
N ALA A 90 20.74 10.81 4.29
CA ALA A 90 19.75 9.76 4.48
C ALA A 90 18.30 10.25 4.22
N ARG A 91 17.97 11.49 4.64
CA ARG A 91 16.67 12.11 4.33
C ARG A 91 16.49 12.36 2.83
N GLU A 92 17.54 12.77 2.14
CA GLU A 92 17.50 12.99 0.69
C GLU A 92 17.21 11.69 -0.07
N ASN A 93 17.83 10.59 0.35
CA ASN A 93 17.55 9.25 -0.19
C ASN A 93 16.09 8.86 0.05
N ALA A 94 15.57 9.02 1.27
CA ALA A 94 14.17 8.71 1.58
C ALA A 94 13.18 9.55 0.77
N LEU A 95 13.48 10.85 0.57
CA LEU A 95 12.67 11.72 -0.30
C LEU A 95 12.69 11.29 -1.77
N GLY A 96 13.81 10.77 -2.26
CA GLY A 96 13.92 10.19 -3.60
C GLY A 96 12.98 8.98 -3.75
N GLN A 97 12.99 8.07 -2.77
CA GLN A 97 12.14 6.89 -2.76
C GLN A 97 10.64 7.25 -2.71
N ILE A 98 10.25 8.23 -1.87
CA ILE A 98 8.86 8.72 -1.83
C ILE A 98 8.43 9.26 -3.20
N ARG A 99 9.31 9.96 -3.92
CA ARG A 99 8.99 10.49 -5.25
C ARG A 99 8.67 9.37 -6.24
N GLU A 100 9.47 8.31 -6.23
CA GLU A 100 9.30 7.17 -7.12
C GLU A 100 8.02 6.40 -6.79
N LEU A 101 7.78 6.12 -5.51
CA LEU A 101 6.60 5.40 -5.02
C LEU A 101 5.30 6.18 -5.25
N THR A 102 5.34 7.50 -5.42
CA THR A 102 4.13 8.32 -5.59
C THR A 102 3.82 8.68 -7.05
N THR A 103 4.53 8.10 -8.02
CA THR A 103 4.44 8.47 -9.45
C THR A 103 3.03 8.34 -10.02
N ASP A 104 2.27 7.33 -9.60
CA ASP A 104 0.90 7.05 -10.04
C ASP A 104 -0.17 7.89 -9.32
N ASN A 105 0.20 8.65 -8.28
CA ASN A 105 -0.73 9.43 -7.47
C ASN A 105 -0.43 10.94 -7.54
N PRO A 106 -1.17 11.72 -8.37
CA PRO A 106 -0.97 13.16 -8.51
C PRO A 106 -1.09 13.95 -7.20
N ARG A 107 -1.99 13.55 -6.29
CA ARG A 107 -2.17 14.21 -4.99
C ARG A 107 -0.95 13.99 -4.09
N GLN A 108 -0.44 12.76 -4.04
CA GLN A 108 0.79 12.46 -3.30
C GLN A 108 2.00 13.20 -3.89
N ARG A 109 2.13 13.31 -5.22
CA ARG A 109 3.20 14.12 -5.86
C ARG A 109 3.14 15.59 -5.49
N GLN A 110 1.94 16.18 -5.43
CA GLN A 110 1.78 17.56 -5.00
C GLN A 110 2.21 17.75 -3.54
N ARG A 111 1.82 16.83 -2.64
CA ARG A 111 2.24 16.85 -1.23
C ARG A 111 3.75 16.64 -1.08
N TRP A 112 4.35 15.74 -1.87
CA TRP A 112 5.79 15.54 -1.91
C TRP A 112 6.53 16.82 -2.33
N ALA A 113 6.06 17.52 -3.36
CA ALA A 113 6.66 18.78 -3.79
C ALA A 113 6.58 19.87 -2.69
N ALA A 114 5.44 19.95 -1.99
CA ALA A 114 5.28 20.85 -0.85
C ALA A 114 6.20 20.47 0.33
N LEU A 115 6.33 19.16 0.62
CA LEU A 115 7.22 18.63 1.65
C LEU A 115 8.68 18.96 1.33
N ARG A 116 9.09 18.73 0.08
CA ARG A 116 10.43 19.08 -0.42
C ARG A 116 10.73 20.56 -0.19
N LYS A 117 9.79 21.45 -0.52
CA LYS A 117 9.94 22.89 -0.35
C LYS A 117 10.17 23.28 1.11
N VAL A 118 9.36 22.78 2.05
CA VAL A 118 9.52 23.11 3.47
C VAL A 118 10.79 22.51 4.07
N LEU A 119 11.20 21.31 3.65
CA LEU A 119 12.45 20.68 4.10
C LEU A 119 13.69 21.41 3.58
N ASN A 120 13.67 21.91 2.35
CA ASN A 120 14.72 22.78 1.82
C ASN A 120 14.84 24.09 2.61
N GLN A 121 13.70 24.70 2.98
CA GLN A 121 13.71 25.88 3.84
C GLN A 121 14.35 25.58 5.21
N ARG A 122 14.05 24.43 5.81
CA ARG A 122 14.66 24.01 7.09
C ARG A 122 16.15 23.74 6.96
N LEU A 123 16.59 23.13 5.86
CA LEU A 123 18.01 22.93 5.56
C LEU A 123 18.76 24.27 5.42
N ALA A 124 18.16 25.25 4.75
CA ALA A 124 18.72 26.59 4.64
C ALA A 124 18.87 27.27 6.01
N ILE A 125 17.86 27.13 6.88
CA ILE A 125 17.94 27.62 8.27
C ILE A 125 19.10 26.95 9.02
N ALA A 126 19.24 25.62 8.94
CA ALA A 126 20.31 24.89 9.62
C ALA A 126 21.71 25.34 9.16
N ARG A 127 21.91 25.52 7.85
CA ARG A 127 23.16 26.03 7.28
C ARG A 127 23.45 27.47 7.70
N GLN A 128 22.41 28.31 7.76
CA GLN A 128 22.57 29.70 8.22
C GLN A 128 22.96 29.78 9.70
N VAL A 129 22.41 28.91 10.55
CA VAL A 129 22.80 28.80 11.96
C VAL A 129 24.28 28.45 12.09
N GLU A 130 24.75 27.47 11.33
CA GLU A 130 26.17 27.09 11.31
C GLU A 130 27.07 28.26 10.86
N LEU A 131 26.70 28.92 9.76
CA LEU A 131 27.45 30.05 9.22
C LEU A 131 27.57 31.18 10.24
N LEU A 132 26.45 31.59 10.86
CA LEU A 132 26.44 32.65 11.87
C LEU A 132 27.25 32.28 13.09
N LEU A 133 27.15 31.03 13.55
CA LEU A 133 27.93 30.56 14.70
C LEU A 133 29.43 30.63 14.41
N LYS A 134 29.87 30.21 13.21
CA LYS A 134 31.29 30.23 12.80
C LYS A 134 31.84 31.62 12.53
N THR A 135 31.03 32.56 12.03
CA THR A 135 31.50 33.87 11.55
C THR A 135 31.22 35.03 12.52
N GLN A 136 30.13 34.96 13.28
CA GLN A 136 29.63 36.05 14.13
C GLN A 136 29.41 35.61 15.59
N GLY A 137 29.60 34.33 15.90
CA GLY A 137 29.46 33.77 17.24
C GLY A 137 28.02 33.45 17.66
N LYS A 138 27.88 32.96 18.89
CA LYS A 138 26.64 32.39 19.44
C LYS A 138 25.48 33.38 19.46
N ALA A 139 25.72 34.63 19.88
CA ALA A 139 24.67 35.64 20.01
C ALA A 139 23.96 35.91 18.67
N ALA A 140 24.71 35.96 17.56
CA ALA A 140 24.15 36.15 16.23
C ALA A 140 23.31 34.95 15.77
N ALA A 141 23.80 33.72 16.01
CA ALA A 141 23.07 32.49 15.71
C ALA A 141 21.74 32.41 16.50
N ASP A 142 21.76 32.77 17.79
CA ASP A 142 20.59 32.75 18.66
C ASP A 142 19.54 33.79 18.24
N ALA A 143 19.98 35.01 17.90
CA ALA A 143 19.11 36.07 17.38
C ALA A 143 18.45 35.69 16.05
N PHE A 144 19.16 34.97 15.17
CA PHE A 144 18.60 34.45 13.93
C PHE A 144 17.56 33.35 14.18
N VAL A 145 17.86 32.37 15.03
CA VAL A 145 16.94 31.28 15.39
C VAL A 145 15.65 31.82 16.00
N ALA A 146 15.72 32.87 16.83
CA ALA A 146 14.55 33.50 17.44
C ALA A 146 13.56 34.08 16.41
N LYS A 147 14.04 34.48 15.23
CA LYS A 147 13.23 35.02 14.13
C LYS A 147 12.88 33.97 13.07
N ALA A 148 13.60 32.85 13.03
CA ALA A 148 13.39 31.80 12.05
C ALA A 148 12.04 31.09 12.27
N PRO A 149 11.31 30.70 11.21
CA PRO A 149 9.99 30.08 11.30
C PRO A 149 10.08 28.59 11.70
N LEU A 150 10.86 28.22 12.71
CA LEU A 150 11.13 26.84 13.09
C LEU A 150 9.86 26.08 13.48
N ARG A 151 8.99 26.70 14.31
CA ARG A 151 7.73 26.08 14.74
C ARG A 151 6.77 25.87 13.56
N GLN A 152 6.61 26.90 12.72
CA GLN A 152 5.72 26.84 11.57
C GLN A 152 6.18 25.79 10.54
N THR A 153 7.46 25.77 10.21
CA THR A 153 8.03 24.79 9.27
C THR A 153 7.99 23.37 9.82
N ARG A 154 8.20 23.16 11.13
CA ARG A 154 8.06 21.84 11.77
C ARG A 154 6.60 21.35 11.70
N ALA A 155 5.65 22.21 12.05
CA ALA A 155 4.23 21.88 12.01
C ALA A 155 3.77 21.56 10.57
N LEU A 156 4.20 22.33 9.58
CA LEU A 156 3.89 22.07 8.17
C LEU A 156 4.51 20.76 7.67
N THR A 157 5.76 20.48 8.04
CA THR A 157 6.43 19.22 7.70
C THR A 157 5.65 18.03 8.22
N TYR A 158 5.26 18.05 9.50
CA TYR A 158 4.54 16.93 10.12
C TYR A 158 3.14 16.77 9.55
N ARG A 159 2.43 17.87 9.30
CA ARG A 159 1.12 17.83 8.64
C ARG A 159 1.20 17.18 7.26
N LEU A 160 2.18 17.58 6.44
CA LEU A 160 2.35 16.99 5.11
C LEU A 160 2.67 15.50 5.17
N LEU A 161 3.54 15.09 6.08
CA LEU A 161 3.85 13.67 6.30
C LEU A 161 2.61 12.87 6.76
N ASP A 162 1.82 13.42 7.69
CA ASP A 162 0.58 12.79 8.17
C ASP A 162 -0.47 12.71 7.06
N ASP A 163 -0.61 13.75 6.24
CA ASP A 163 -1.57 13.75 5.13
C ASP A 163 -1.18 12.74 4.04
N MET A 164 0.12 12.54 3.80
CA MET A 164 0.60 11.50 2.88
C MET A 164 0.38 10.09 3.45
N ASP A 165 0.66 9.87 4.74
CA ASP A 165 0.41 8.59 5.43
C ASP A 165 -1.09 8.23 5.41
N ARG A 166 -1.97 9.18 5.77
CA ARG A 166 -3.42 8.96 5.79
C ARG A 166 -3.99 8.59 4.43
N GLU A 167 -3.54 9.27 3.37
CA GLU A 167 -3.98 8.98 2.01
C GLU A 167 -3.59 7.56 1.62
N GLU A 168 -2.35 7.15 1.88
CA GLU A 168 -1.89 5.82 1.51
C GLU A 168 -2.66 4.73 2.26
N ARG A 169 -2.86 4.90 3.57
CA ARG A 169 -3.69 3.98 4.37
C ARG A 169 -5.14 3.96 3.91
N GLN A 170 -5.68 5.09 3.45
CA GLN A 170 -7.04 5.13 2.92
C GLN A 170 -7.14 4.39 1.58
N LEU A 171 -6.16 4.55 0.69
CA LEU A 171 -6.10 3.81 -0.57
C LEU A 171 -5.97 2.31 -0.35
N LEU A 172 -5.15 1.89 0.62
CA LEU A 172 -5.05 0.48 1.00
C LEU A 172 -6.40 -0.07 1.48
N ARG A 173 -7.08 0.61 2.42
CA ARG A 173 -8.41 0.19 2.91
C ARG A 173 -9.46 0.10 1.79
N GLN A 174 -9.44 1.03 0.84
CA GLN A 174 -10.35 1.01 -0.31
C GLN A 174 -10.07 -0.17 -1.24
N ARG A 175 -8.80 -0.53 -1.44
CA ARG A 175 -8.40 -1.70 -2.22
C ARG A 175 -8.82 -2.99 -1.51
N GLU A 176 -8.53 -3.11 -0.22
CA GLU A 176 -8.91 -4.27 0.59
C GLU A 176 -10.42 -4.53 0.59
N SER A 177 -11.25 -3.48 0.74
CA SER A 177 -12.71 -3.63 0.72
C SER A 177 -13.24 -4.06 -0.65
N ALA A 178 -12.68 -3.52 -1.73
CA ALA A 178 -13.03 -3.93 -3.10
C ALA A 178 -12.71 -5.41 -3.35
N TYR A 179 -11.54 -5.89 -2.89
CA TYR A 179 -11.18 -7.31 -3.00
C TYR A 179 -12.05 -8.21 -2.13
N ALA A 180 -12.39 -7.79 -0.91
CA ALA A 180 -13.27 -8.57 -0.03
C ALA A 180 -14.66 -8.79 -0.65
N HIS A 181 -15.26 -7.74 -1.23
CA HIS A 181 -16.55 -7.85 -1.91
C HIS A 181 -16.47 -8.73 -3.17
N ALA A 182 -15.45 -8.55 -4.01
CA ALA A 182 -15.26 -9.38 -5.19
C ALA A 182 -15.11 -10.86 -4.84
N ARG A 183 -14.32 -11.18 -3.81
CA ARG A 183 -14.13 -12.55 -3.30
C ARG A 183 -15.43 -13.15 -2.78
N GLN A 184 -16.23 -12.40 -2.02
CA GLN A 184 -17.53 -12.88 -1.53
C GLN A 184 -18.48 -13.20 -2.68
N MET A 185 -18.57 -12.34 -3.70
CA MET A 185 -19.42 -12.60 -4.87
C MET A 185 -18.96 -13.86 -5.62
N LEU A 186 -17.65 -14.07 -5.79
CA LEU A 186 -17.11 -15.27 -6.43
C LEU A 186 -17.44 -16.55 -5.63
N VAL A 187 -17.35 -16.51 -4.30
CA VAL A 187 -17.70 -17.65 -3.44
C VAL A 187 -19.21 -17.95 -3.48
N VAL A 188 -20.06 -16.92 -3.48
CA VAL A 188 -21.52 -17.12 -3.60
C VAL A 188 -21.88 -17.65 -4.98
N ALA A 189 -21.30 -17.10 -6.05
CA ALA A 189 -21.53 -17.58 -7.40
C ALA A 189 -21.10 -19.04 -7.58
N SER A 190 -19.97 -19.45 -7.00
CA SER A 190 -19.49 -20.83 -7.07
C SER A 190 -20.37 -21.80 -6.28
N LEU A 191 -20.87 -21.40 -5.11
CA LEU A 191 -21.88 -22.16 -4.36
C LEU A 191 -23.19 -22.31 -5.14
N LEU A 192 -23.66 -21.26 -5.82
CA LEU A 192 -24.87 -21.29 -6.63
C LEU A 192 -24.72 -22.19 -7.87
N VAL A 193 -23.59 -22.11 -8.58
CA VAL A 193 -23.30 -23.00 -9.71
C VAL A 193 -23.21 -24.45 -9.24
N GLY A 194 -22.54 -24.72 -8.12
CA GLY A 194 -22.49 -26.06 -7.52
C GLY A 194 -23.88 -26.59 -7.16
N ALA A 195 -24.72 -25.77 -6.51
CA ALA A 195 -26.08 -26.15 -6.15
C ALA A 195 -26.96 -26.44 -7.37
N LEU A 196 -26.91 -25.58 -8.40
CA LEU A 196 -27.72 -25.72 -9.62
C LEU A 196 -27.36 -26.99 -10.41
N LEU A 197 -26.12 -27.47 -10.31
CA LEU A 197 -25.64 -28.66 -11.01
C LEU A 197 -25.93 -29.97 -10.25
N VAL A 198 -26.11 -29.92 -8.93
CA VAL A 198 -26.46 -31.11 -8.11
C VAL A 198 -27.98 -31.37 -8.10
N LEU A 199 -28.80 -30.32 -8.10
CA LEU A 199 -30.27 -30.39 -8.07
C LEU A 199 -30.92 -31.27 -9.18
N PRO A 200 -30.56 -31.16 -10.47
CA PRO A 200 -31.15 -32.00 -11.51
C PRO A 200 -30.72 -33.47 -11.41
N SER A 201 -29.55 -33.74 -10.82
CA SER A 201 -28.98 -35.08 -10.61
C SER A 201 -29.74 -35.84 -9.53
N THR A 202 -30.02 -35.18 -8.40
CA THR A 202 -30.72 -35.78 -7.25
C THR A 202 -32.22 -35.92 -7.48
N CYS A 203 -32.86 -34.93 -8.11
CA CYS A 203 -34.29 -34.96 -8.41
C CYS A 203 -34.65 -36.08 -9.41
N ARG A 204 -33.76 -36.39 -10.36
CA ARG A 204 -33.96 -37.46 -11.35
C ARG A 204 -33.71 -38.87 -10.79
N LEU A 205 -32.79 -39.03 -9.83
CA LEU A 205 -32.59 -40.29 -9.09
C LEU A 205 -33.82 -40.63 -8.24
N ALA A 206 -34.38 -39.64 -7.54
CA ALA A 206 -35.59 -39.81 -6.72
C ALA A 206 -36.81 -40.22 -7.57
N VAL A 207 -37.02 -39.57 -8.72
CA VAL A 207 -38.10 -39.93 -9.66
C VAL A 207 -37.89 -41.31 -10.29
N CYS A 208 -36.64 -41.73 -10.49
CA CYS A 208 -36.33 -43.06 -11.00
C CYS A 208 -36.62 -44.16 -9.96
N MET A 209 -36.24 -43.97 -8.69
CA MET A 209 -36.57 -44.92 -7.61
C MET A 209 -38.08 -45.03 -7.39
N MET A 210 -38.81 -43.91 -7.44
CA MET A 210 -40.26 -43.89 -7.20
C MET A 210 -41.09 -44.53 -8.34
N ARG A 211 -40.49 -44.76 -9.51
CA ARG A 211 -41.10 -45.47 -10.65
C ARG A 211 -40.81 -46.98 -10.65
N VAL A 212 -39.91 -47.45 -9.78
CA VAL A 212 -39.46 -48.84 -9.69
C VAL A 212 -40.12 -49.59 -8.52
N CYS A 213 -40.78 -48.88 -7.60
CA CYS A 213 -41.74 -49.44 -6.65
C CYS A 213 -43.16 -49.38 -7.23
#